data_AF-A0A954G3S8-F1
#
_entry.id   AF-A0A954G3S8-F1
#
_cell.length_a   1.000
_cell.length_b   1.000
_cell.length_c   1.000
_cell.angle_alpha   90.00
_cell.angle_beta   90.00
_cell.angle_gamma   90.00
#
_symmetry.space_group_name_H-M   'P 1'
#
loop_
_entity.id
_entity.type
_entity.pdbx_description
1 polymer ?
#
loop_
_entity_poly.entity_id
_entity_poly.type
_entity_poly.pdbx_seq_one_letter_code
_entity_poly.pdbx_strand_id
1 'polypeptide(L)'
;LASFYEQAGRTDEAHKVLLKALHTTPGSRRLPIALGRICEANQQWSQASVYYAMVVNHLPENHVWRKQRARCLYYSGNFTAAFEEFSTCQKNDPESLSLAEMIAFGDAALQIGNLEKAQSVFDDISVKYQRQLLHVEILRGLCAINRGQSTSAKSIIATARKKWPTDETLLEVAALIPAEQPTAR
;
A
#
# COMPACT_ATOMS: atom_id res chain seq x y z
N LEU A 1 16.02 -0.40 23.53
CA LEU A 1 16.52 0.94 23.16
C LEU A 1 15.56 1.66 22.22
N ALA A 2 15.18 1.09 21.06
CA ALA A 2 14.14 1.68 20.20
C ALA A 2 12.80 1.86 20.93
N SER A 3 12.32 0.83 21.64
CA SER A 3 11.12 0.90 22.49
C SER A 3 11.20 1.92 23.63
N PHE A 4 12.41 2.26 24.09
CA PHE A 4 12.61 3.24 25.15
C PHE A 4 12.49 4.69 24.62
N TYR A 5 12.83 4.89 23.35
CA TYR A 5 12.75 6.21 22.70
C TYR A 5 11.39 6.48 22.03
N GLU A 6 10.72 5.45 21.50
CA GLU A 6 9.35 5.54 20.95
C GLU A 6 8.35 6.05 21.99
N GLN A 7 8.54 5.71 23.27
CA GLN A 7 7.59 6.03 24.34
C GLN A 7 7.74 7.44 24.93
N ALA A 8 8.82 8.17 24.58
CA ALA A 8 9.21 9.40 25.28
C ALA A 8 9.00 10.70 24.48
N GLY A 9 8.51 10.65 23.24
CA GLY A 9 8.41 11.84 22.36
C GLY A 9 9.78 12.48 22.02
N ARG A 10 10.88 11.79 22.34
CA ARG A 10 12.28 12.20 22.08
C ARG A 10 12.82 11.52 20.81
N THR A 11 12.00 11.43 19.77
CA THR A 11 12.30 10.71 18.53
C THR A 11 13.52 11.28 17.81
N ASP A 12 13.71 12.61 17.84
CA ASP A 12 14.83 13.29 17.19
C ASP A 12 16.18 13.06 17.88
N GLU A 13 16.22 13.03 19.21
CA GLU A 13 17.45 12.75 19.95
C GLU A 13 17.85 11.27 19.80
N ALA A 14 16.87 10.38 19.82
CA ALA A 14 17.05 8.97 19.55
C ALA A 14 17.64 8.73 18.17
N HIS A 15 17.11 9.42 17.15
CA HIS A 15 17.61 9.37 15.77
C HIS A 15 19.09 9.78 15.71
N LYS A 16 19.46 10.90 16.33
CA LYS A 16 20.86 11.38 16.38
C LYS A 16 21.81 10.38 17.06
N VAL A 17 21.40 9.81 18.19
CA VAL A 17 22.23 8.83 18.93
C VAL A 17 22.40 7.54 18.11
N LEU A 18 21.33 7.04 17.52
CA LEU A 18 21.36 5.82 16.71
C LEU A 18 22.14 6.00 15.41
N LEU A 19 22.07 7.17 14.79
CA LEU A 19 22.84 7.49 13.57
C LEU A 19 24.34 7.49 13.86
N LYS A 20 24.77 8.10 14.98
CA LYS A 20 26.17 8.03 15.44
C LYS A 20 26.60 6.59 15.70
N ALA A 21 25.75 5.81 16.37
CA ALA A 21 26.04 4.39 16.63
C ALA A 21 26.18 3.59 15.33
N LEU A 22 25.38 3.88 14.30
CA LEU A 22 25.46 3.21 13.00
C LEU A 22 26.80 3.49 12.32
N HIS A 23 27.31 4.72 12.40
CA HIS A 23 28.63 5.07 11.85
C HIS A 23 29.77 4.35 12.58
N THR A 24 29.68 4.18 13.89
CA THR A 24 30.71 3.48 14.67
C THR A 24 30.58 1.96 14.62
N THR A 25 29.41 1.43 14.23
CA THR A 25 29.15 -0.02 14.10
C THR A 25 28.39 -0.35 12.81
N PRO A 26 29.04 -0.24 11.63
CA PRO A 26 28.38 -0.38 10.32
C PRO A 26 27.81 -1.77 10.02
N GLY A 27 28.18 -2.81 10.78
CA GLY A 27 27.64 -4.17 10.62
C GLY A 27 26.38 -4.48 11.45
N SER A 28 25.86 -3.52 12.22
CA SER A 28 24.74 -3.78 13.11
C SER A 28 23.41 -3.91 12.37
N ARG A 29 22.80 -5.10 12.43
CA ARG A 29 21.48 -5.37 11.83
C ARG A 29 20.31 -4.72 12.58
N ARG A 30 20.50 -4.37 13.85
CA ARG A 30 19.44 -3.84 14.73
C ARG A 30 19.31 -2.32 14.62
N LEU A 31 20.38 -1.62 14.27
CA LEU A 31 20.37 -0.15 14.20
C LEU A 31 19.52 0.39 13.04
N PRO A 32 19.60 -0.15 11.80
CA PRO A 32 18.72 0.28 10.71
C PRO A 32 17.24 0.02 11.03
N ILE A 33 16.91 -1.08 11.71
CA ILE A 33 15.53 -1.34 12.16
C ILE A 33 15.04 -0.23 13.09
N ALA A 34 15.84 0.13 14.09
CA ALA A 34 15.49 1.16 15.06
C ALA A 34 15.34 2.55 14.39
N LEU A 35 16.24 2.89 13.48
CA LEU A 35 16.18 4.14 12.72
C LEU A 35 14.95 4.18 11.79
N GLY A 36 14.66 3.08 11.10
CA GLY A 36 13.48 2.95 10.25
C GLY A 36 12.17 3.17 11.01
N ARG A 37 12.03 2.57 12.20
CA ARG A 37 10.85 2.74 13.06
C ARG A 37 10.68 4.17 13.57
N ILE A 38 11.78 4.83 13.95
CA ILE A 38 11.72 6.24 14.36
C ILE A 38 11.27 7.11 13.18
N CYS A 39 11.80 6.88 11.99
CA CYS A 39 11.36 7.59 10.79
C CYS A 39 9.88 7.30 10.48
N GLU A 40 9.40 6.06 10.61
CA GLU A 40 7.96 5.74 10.47
C GLU A 40 7.10 6.48 11.49
N ALA A 41 7.51 6.49 12.77
CA ALA A 41 6.78 7.20 13.83
C ALA A 41 6.68 8.72 13.56
N ASN A 42 7.72 9.28 12.94
CA ASN A 42 7.78 10.67 12.50
C ASN A 42 7.19 10.90 11.09
N GLN A 43 6.58 9.89 10.47
CA GLN A 43 6.03 9.93 9.10
C GLN A 43 7.05 10.32 8.01
N GLN A 44 8.34 10.11 8.27
CA GLN A 44 9.44 10.30 7.34
C GLN A 44 9.58 9.06 6.44
N TRP A 45 8.54 8.77 5.66
CA TRP A 45 8.39 7.51 4.90
C TRP A 45 9.55 7.22 3.95
N SER A 46 10.04 8.24 3.23
CA SER A 46 11.16 8.08 2.31
C SER A 46 12.43 7.65 3.05
N GLN A 47 12.74 8.26 4.20
CA GLN A 47 13.91 7.90 5.00
C GLN A 47 13.75 6.52 5.65
N ALA A 48 12.56 6.21 6.16
CA ALA A 48 12.25 4.89 6.70
C ALA A 48 12.50 3.78 5.66
N SER A 49 12.08 4.00 4.41
CA SER A 49 12.29 3.05 3.32
C SER A 49 13.78 2.75 3.04
N VAL A 50 14.66 3.75 3.20
CA VAL A 50 16.11 3.59 3.03
C VAL A 50 16.69 2.71 4.13
N TYR A 51 16.32 2.96 5.39
CA TYR A 51 16.78 2.13 6.50
C TYR A 51 16.28 0.69 6.40
N TYR A 52 15.02 0.48 5.99
CA TYR A 52 14.51 -0.87 5.77
C TYR A 52 15.13 -1.56 4.55
N ALA A 53 15.54 -0.82 3.51
CA ALA A 53 16.31 -1.40 2.41
C ALA A 53 17.63 -2.01 2.91
N MET A 54 18.33 -1.36 3.86
CA MET A 54 19.52 -1.94 4.49
C MET A 54 19.20 -3.26 5.20
N VAL A 55 18.06 -3.34 5.89
CA VAL A 55 17.63 -4.57 6.59
C VAL A 55 17.32 -5.68 5.59
N VAL A 56 16.59 -5.38 4.53
CA VAL A 56 16.24 -6.33 3.47
C VAL A 56 17.50 -6.87 2.76
N ASN A 57 18.49 -6.03 2.51
CA ASN A 57 19.76 -6.47 1.91
C ASN A 57 20.53 -7.47 2.79
N HIS A 58 20.43 -7.35 4.11
CA HIS A 58 21.06 -8.28 5.04
C HIS A 58 20.21 -9.53 5.32
N LEU A 59 18.89 -9.46 5.13
CA LEU A 59 17.92 -10.52 5.40
C LEU A 59 16.94 -10.67 4.21
N PRO A 60 17.41 -11.07 3.01
CA PRO A 60 16.61 -11.04 1.79
C PRO A 60 15.39 -11.97 1.83
N GLU A 61 15.50 -13.07 2.57
CA GLU A 61 14.45 -14.07 2.79
C GLU A 61 13.40 -13.63 3.83
N ASN A 62 13.67 -12.58 4.60
CA ASN A 62 12.73 -12.11 5.60
C ASN A 62 11.73 -11.12 4.99
N HIS A 63 10.61 -11.66 4.50
CA HIS A 63 9.56 -10.87 3.85
C HIS A 63 8.89 -9.84 4.76
N VAL A 64 8.97 -9.97 6.09
CA VAL A 64 8.42 -8.97 7.02
C VAL A 64 9.05 -7.59 6.76
N TRP A 65 10.37 -7.52 6.60
CA TRP A 65 11.05 -6.24 6.36
C TRP A 65 10.84 -5.73 4.94
N ARG A 66 10.67 -6.64 3.98
CA ARG A 66 10.32 -6.29 2.60
C ARG A 66 8.95 -5.62 2.54
N LYS A 67 7.96 -6.17 3.23
CA LYS A 67 6.63 -5.55 3.35
C LYS A 67 6.66 -4.21 4.06
N GLN A 68 7.43 -4.09 5.16
CA GLN A 68 7.59 -2.80 5.85
C GLN A 68 8.22 -1.74 4.95
N ARG A 69 9.24 -2.10 4.17
CA ARG A 69 9.82 -1.23 3.14
C ARG A 69 8.77 -0.84 2.09
N ALA A 70 8.00 -1.80 1.57
CA ALA A 70 6.95 -1.55 0.59
C ALA A 70 5.89 -0.56 1.09
N ARG A 71 5.46 -0.69 2.35
CA ARG A 71 4.54 0.27 3.00
C ARG A 71 5.14 1.67 3.08
N CYS A 72 6.41 1.80 3.48
CA CYS A 72 7.10 3.10 3.48
C CYS A 72 7.20 3.71 2.08
N LEU A 73 7.48 2.90 1.07
CA LEU A 73 7.53 3.34 -0.34
C LEU A 73 6.15 3.83 -0.81
N TYR A 74 5.09 3.11 -0.44
CA TYR A 74 3.72 3.51 -0.73
C TYR A 74 3.36 4.87 -0.11
N TYR A 75 3.59 5.04 1.20
CA TYR A 75 3.28 6.31 1.89
C TYR A 75 4.18 7.49 1.49
N SER A 76 5.35 7.22 0.89
CA SER A 76 6.19 8.26 0.29
C SER A 76 5.80 8.61 -1.16
N GLY A 77 4.79 7.94 -1.72
CA GLY A 77 4.35 8.14 -3.11
C GLY A 77 5.23 7.45 -4.16
N ASN A 78 6.22 6.64 -3.75
CA ASN A 78 7.01 5.85 -4.68
C ASN A 78 6.28 4.55 -5.04
N PHE A 79 5.18 4.69 -5.78
CA PHE A 79 4.27 3.60 -6.11
C PHE A 79 4.93 2.50 -6.95
N THR A 80 5.84 2.85 -7.86
CA THR A 80 6.58 1.87 -8.68
C THR A 80 7.41 0.94 -7.80
N ALA A 81 8.23 1.47 -6.90
CA ALA A 81 9.04 0.64 -6.01
C ALA A 81 8.18 -0.12 -4.99
N ALA A 82 7.10 0.50 -4.48
CA ALA A 82 6.16 -0.19 -3.60
C ALA A 82 5.53 -1.41 -4.28
N PHE A 83 5.07 -1.24 -5.52
CA PHE A 83 4.49 -2.29 -6.34
C PHE A 83 5.47 -3.46 -6.55
N GLU A 84 6.74 -3.18 -6.86
CA GLU A 84 7.77 -4.22 -7.05
C GLU A 84 8.02 -5.02 -5.77
N GLU A 85 8.08 -4.35 -4.62
CA GLU A 85 8.31 -5.00 -3.33
C GLU A 85 7.12 -5.87 -2.90
N PHE A 86 5.89 -5.35 -3.03
CA PHE A 86 4.69 -6.14 -2.77
C PHE A 86 4.55 -7.32 -3.75
N SER A 87 4.88 -7.12 -5.03
CA SER A 87 4.87 -8.19 -6.03
C SER A 87 5.85 -9.31 -5.66
N THR A 88 7.04 -8.96 -5.17
CA THR A 88 8.02 -9.94 -4.70
C THR A 88 7.50 -10.72 -3.49
N CYS A 89 6.91 -10.03 -2.51
CA CYS A 89 6.30 -10.70 -1.34
C CYS A 89 5.19 -11.67 -1.76
N GLN A 90 4.27 -11.24 -2.62
CA GLN A 90 3.16 -12.09 -3.09
C GLN A 90 3.64 -13.30 -3.89
N LYS A 91 4.69 -13.15 -4.72
CA LYS A 91 5.26 -14.26 -5.50
C LYS A 91 5.86 -15.35 -4.61
N ASN A 92 6.50 -14.96 -3.53
CA ASN A 92 7.16 -15.91 -2.64
C ASN A 92 6.19 -16.56 -1.65
N ASP A 93 5.23 -15.77 -1.15
CA ASP A 93 4.15 -16.25 -0.29
C ASP A 93 2.85 -15.46 -0.57
N PRO A 94 1.91 -16.06 -1.32
CA PRO A 94 0.64 -15.42 -1.69
C PRO A 94 -0.22 -14.98 -0.50
N GLU A 95 -0.07 -15.59 0.68
CA GLU A 95 -0.85 -15.27 1.88
C GLU A 95 -0.11 -14.34 2.85
N SER A 96 1.13 -13.96 2.53
CA SER A 96 1.96 -13.13 3.41
C SER A 96 1.44 -11.71 3.60
N LEU A 97 0.69 -11.17 2.63
CA LEU A 97 0.17 -9.81 2.68
C LEU A 97 -1.08 -9.75 3.55
N SER A 98 -1.07 -8.86 4.55
CA SER A 98 -2.28 -8.46 5.26
C SER A 98 -3.24 -7.70 4.33
N LEU A 99 -4.51 -7.60 4.71
CA LEU A 99 -5.51 -6.83 3.95
C LEU A 99 -5.05 -5.41 3.62
N ALA A 100 -4.47 -4.69 4.59
CA ALA A 100 -3.98 -3.34 4.38
C ALA A 100 -2.82 -3.29 3.36
N GLU A 101 -1.93 -4.29 3.38
CA GLU A 101 -0.85 -4.41 2.41
C GLU A 101 -1.37 -4.78 1.01
N MET A 102 -2.41 -5.63 0.92
CA MET A 102 -3.07 -5.93 -0.35
C MET A 102 -3.76 -4.70 -0.94
N ILE A 103 -4.43 -3.88 -0.13
CA ILE A 103 -5.05 -2.62 -0.58
C ILE A 103 -3.96 -1.67 -1.10
N ALA A 104 -2.88 -1.45 -0.33
CA ALA A 104 -1.76 -0.60 -0.76
C ALA A 104 -1.09 -1.12 -2.04
N PHE A 105 -1.02 -2.45 -2.21
CA PHE A 105 -0.48 -3.06 -3.42
C PHE A 105 -1.38 -2.82 -4.65
N GLY A 106 -2.70 -3.02 -4.49
CA GLY A 106 -3.67 -2.75 -5.55
C GLY A 106 -3.71 -1.27 -5.93
N ASP A 107 -3.66 -0.37 -4.95
CA ASP A 107 -3.62 1.07 -5.21
C ASP A 107 -2.30 1.50 -5.84
N ALA A 108 -1.15 1.00 -5.38
CA ALA A 108 0.13 1.22 -6.05
C ALA A 108 0.08 0.79 -7.52
N ALA A 109 -0.55 -0.36 -7.82
CA ALA A 109 -0.76 -0.83 -9.19
C ALA A 109 -1.65 0.14 -10.00
N LEU A 110 -2.71 0.67 -9.39
CA LEU A 110 -3.60 1.64 -10.00
C LEU A 110 -2.87 2.95 -10.34
N GLN A 111 -2.08 3.49 -9.39
CA GLN A 111 -1.33 4.74 -9.56
C GLN A 111 -0.28 4.67 -10.67
N ILE A 112 0.36 3.50 -10.86
CA ILE A 112 1.33 3.30 -11.95
C ILE A 112 0.67 2.91 -13.29
N GLY A 113 -0.66 2.83 -13.35
CA GLY A 113 -1.40 2.45 -14.55
C GLY A 113 -1.37 0.95 -14.88
N ASN A 114 -0.95 0.09 -13.95
CA ASN A 114 -1.05 -1.36 -14.10
C ASN A 114 -2.45 -1.84 -13.72
N LEU A 115 -3.40 -1.52 -14.58
CA LEU A 115 -4.83 -1.67 -14.31
C LEU A 115 -5.26 -3.15 -14.23
N GLU A 116 -4.63 -4.03 -14.99
CA GLU A 116 -4.87 -5.48 -14.91
C GLU A 116 -4.55 -6.00 -13.51
N LYS A 117 -3.39 -5.60 -12.96
CA LYS A 117 -2.97 -6.07 -11.65
C LYS A 117 -3.80 -5.43 -10.54
N ALA A 118 -4.10 -4.13 -10.64
CA ALA A 118 -4.99 -3.44 -9.69
C ALA A 118 -6.35 -4.15 -9.61
N GLN A 119 -6.97 -4.45 -10.76
CA GLN A 119 -8.24 -5.14 -10.79
C GLN A 119 -8.15 -6.52 -10.15
N SER A 120 -7.17 -7.35 -10.53
CA SER A 120 -6.99 -8.68 -9.95
C SER A 120 -6.87 -8.63 -8.43
N VAL A 121 -6.05 -7.72 -7.89
CA VAL A 121 -5.86 -7.59 -6.44
C VAL A 121 -7.15 -7.17 -5.75
N PHE A 122 -7.89 -6.18 -6.28
CA PHE A 122 -9.12 -5.74 -5.65
C PHE A 122 -10.27 -6.75 -5.77
N ASP A 123 -10.35 -7.48 -6.88
CA ASP A 123 -11.31 -8.58 -7.05
C ASP A 123 -11.03 -9.70 -6.03
N ASP A 124 -9.76 -10.08 -5.83
CA ASP A 124 -9.36 -11.07 -4.82
C ASP A 124 -9.76 -10.63 -3.40
N ILE A 125 -9.52 -9.36 -3.05
CA ILE A 125 -9.95 -8.79 -1.76
C ILE A 125 -11.48 -8.84 -1.65
N SER A 126 -12.20 -8.43 -2.69
CA SER A 126 -13.67 -8.40 -2.66
C SER A 126 -14.27 -9.79 -2.46
N VAL A 127 -13.70 -10.82 -3.11
CA VAL A 127 -14.11 -12.22 -2.93
C VAL A 127 -13.78 -12.71 -1.51
N LYS A 128 -12.55 -12.52 -1.05
CA LYS A 128 -12.08 -13.01 0.27
C LYS A 128 -12.83 -12.36 1.43
N TYR A 129 -13.21 -11.09 1.30
CA TYR A 129 -13.90 -10.30 2.32
C TYR A 129 -15.36 -10.00 1.96
N GLN A 130 -15.96 -10.81 1.08
CA GLN A 130 -17.40 -10.84 0.76
C GLN A 130 -18.04 -9.47 0.45
N ARG A 131 -17.36 -8.59 -0.31
CA ARG A 131 -17.87 -7.24 -0.66
C ARG A 131 -18.32 -6.43 0.56
N GLN A 132 -17.66 -6.61 1.71
CA GLN A 132 -18.01 -5.89 2.93
C GLN A 132 -17.22 -4.60 3.14
N LEU A 133 -16.17 -4.39 2.35
CA LEU A 133 -15.26 -3.27 2.50
C LEU A 133 -15.60 -2.19 1.49
N LEU A 134 -16.31 -1.15 1.95
CA LEU A 134 -16.69 0.02 1.15
C LEU A 134 -15.52 0.57 0.32
N HIS A 135 -14.39 0.81 0.98
CA HIS A 135 -13.19 1.35 0.34
C HIS A 135 -12.67 0.48 -0.81
N VAL A 136 -12.76 -0.85 -0.69
CA VAL A 136 -12.35 -1.78 -1.75
C VAL A 136 -13.29 -1.67 -2.94
N GLU A 137 -14.61 -1.57 -2.72
CA GLU A 137 -15.56 -1.43 -3.82
C GLU A 137 -15.43 -0.08 -4.55
N ILE A 138 -15.05 0.98 -3.84
CA ILE A 138 -14.67 2.27 -4.43
C ILE A 138 -13.45 2.09 -5.36
N LEU A 139 -12.38 1.47 -4.85
CA LEU A 139 -11.16 1.23 -5.64
C LEU A 139 -11.41 0.30 -6.85
N ARG A 140 -12.27 -0.72 -6.70
CA ARG A 140 -12.71 -1.57 -7.82
C ARG A 140 -13.46 -0.78 -8.88
N GLY A 141 -14.38 0.09 -8.47
CA GLY A 141 -15.11 0.99 -9.36
C GLY A 141 -14.16 1.91 -10.13
N LEU A 142 -13.25 2.59 -9.43
CA LEU A 142 -12.23 3.45 -10.03
C LEU A 142 -11.32 2.70 -11.00
N CYS A 143 -10.87 1.50 -10.62
CA CYS A 143 -10.07 0.66 -11.50
C CYS A 143 -10.83 0.29 -12.77
N ALA A 144 -12.11 -0.09 -12.68
CA ALA A 144 -12.93 -0.40 -13.84
C ALA A 144 -13.15 0.83 -14.75
N ILE A 145 -13.33 2.02 -14.17
CA ILE A 145 -13.42 3.29 -14.92
C ILE A 145 -12.13 3.56 -15.68
N ASN A 146 -10.97 3.47 -15.00
CA ASN A 146 -9.66 3.70 -15.63
C ASN A 146 -9.36 2.69 -16.75
N ARG A 147 -9.92 1.48 -16.69
CA ARG A 147 -9.84 0.47 -17.77
C ARG A 147 -10.81 0.71 -18.93
N GLY A 148 -11.68 1.70 -18.84
CA GLY A 148 -12.76 1.93 -19.81
C GLY A 148 -13.89 0.90 -19.74
N GLN A 149 -13.98 0.12 -18.65
CA GLN A 149 -14.98 -0.93 -18.47
C GLN A 149 -16.27 -0.36 -17.86
N SER A 150 -16.90 0.59 -18.55
CA SER A 150 -18.05 1.35 -18.01
C SER A 150 -19.19 0.48 -17.51
N THR A 151 -19.51 -0.62 -18.20
CA THR A 151 -20.57 -1.55 -17.76
C THR A 151 -20.22 -2.27 -16.45
N SER A 152 -18.96 -2.69 -16.31
CA SER A 152 -18.46 -3.31 -15.08
C SER A 152 -18.46 -2.31 -13.93
N ALA A 153 -17.94 -1.09 -14.17
CA ALA A 153 -17.93 0.00 -13.20
C ALA A 153 -19.34 0.31 -12.68
N LYS A 154 -20.32 0.46 -13.59
CA LYS A 154 -21.75 0.67 -13.24
C LYS A 154 -22.26 -0.44 -12.33
N SER A 155 -22.00 -1.70 -12.66
CA SER A 155 -22.46 -2.86 -11.90
C SER A 155 -21.85 -2.89 -10.48
N ILE A 156 -20.54 -2.67 -10.37
CA ILE A 156 -19.81 -2.65 -9.09
C ILE A 156 -20.35 -1.52 -8.21
N ILE A 157 -20.40 -0.29 -8.72
CA ILE A 157 -20.82 0.88 -7.96
C ILE A 157 -22.30 0.81 -7.59
N ALA A 158 -23.17 0.34 -8.49
CA ALA A 158 -24.59 0.14 -8.17
C ALA A 158 -24.79 -0.90 -7.06
N THR A 159 -24.01 -1.98 -7.07
CA THR A 159 -24.06 -3.00 -6.01
C THR A 159 -23.57 -2.42 -4.68
N ALA A 160 -22.48 -1.67 -4.68
CA ALA A 160 -21.95 -1.00 -3.50
C ALA A 160 -22.96 0.00 -2.92
N ARG A 161 -23.60 0.82 -3.77
CA ARG A 161 -24.61 1.80 -3.34
C ARG A 161 -25.88 1.19 -2.76
N LYS A 162 -26.24 -0.06 -3.09
CA LYS A 162 -27.33 -0.75 -2.38
C LYS A 162 -27.01 -0.95 -0.89
N LYS A 163 -25.73 -1.11 -0.56
CA LYS A 163 -25.25 -1.36 0.81
C LYS A 163 -24.85 -0.07 1.52
N TRP A 164 -24.30 0.89 0.80
CA TRP A 164 -23.89 2.20 1.30
C TRP A 164 -24.51 3.32 0.45
N PRO A 165 -25.83 3.55 0.56
CA PRO A 165 -26.56 4.44 -0.35
C PRO A 165 -26.23 5.93 -0.20
N THR A 166 -25.76 6.34 0.97
CA THR A 166 -25.47 7.74 1.33
C THR A 166 -23.98 8.07 1.33
N ASP A 167 -23.12 7.14 0.89
CA ASP A 167 -21.68 7.41 0.84
C ASP A 167 -21.35 8.38 -0.31
N GLU A 168 -20.75 9.52 0.04
CA GLU A 168 -20.43 10.60 -0.90
C GLU A 168 -19.41 10.16 -1.95
N THR A 169 -18.37 9.43 -1.53
CA THR A 169 -17.32 8.94 -2.44
C THR A 169 -17.90 8.03 -3.52
N LEU A 170 -18.83 7.12 -3.18
CA LEU A 170 -19.50 6.29 -4.17
C LEU A 170 -20.36 7.09 -5.16
N LEU A 171 -20.93 8.23 -4.75
CA LEU A 171 -21.67 9.13 -5.64
C LEU A 171 -20.73 9.84 -6.61
N GLU A 172 -19.60 10.34 -6.11
CA GLU A 172 -18.57 10.96 -6.93
C GLU A 172 -18.01 9.97 -7.97
N VAL A 173 -17.65 8.76 -7.53
CA VAL A 173 -17.15 7.72 -8.44
C VAL A 173 -18.20 7.30 -9.46
N ALA A 174 -19.49 7.26 -9.09
CA ALA A 174 -20.56 6.99 -10.04
C ALA A 174 -20.64 8.06 -11.15
N ALA A 175 -20.39 9.33 -10.81
CA ALA A 175 -20.41 10.44 -11.76
C ALA A 175 -19.23 10.42 -12.75
N LEU A 176 -18.12 9.76 -12.38
CA LEU A 176 -16.95 9.59 -13.26
C LEU A 176 -17.16 8.54 -14.36
N ILE A 177 -18.22 7.74 -14.31
CA ILE A 177 -18.45 6.69 -15.31
C ILE A 177 -18.86 7.34 -16.64
N PRO A 178 -18.13 7.09 -17.75
CA PRO A 178 -18.51 7.61 -19.04
C PRO A 178 -19.91 7.15 -19.47
N ALA A 179 -20.68 8.07 -20.07
CA ALA A 179 -21.93 7.73 -20.73
C ALA A 179 -21.67 6.69 -21.83
N GLU A 180 -22.53 5.68 -21.94
CA GLU A 180 -22.43 4.74 -23.06
C GLU A 180 -22.66 5.53 -24.35
N GLN A 181 -21.67 5.56 -25.23
CA GLN A 181 -21.90 6.03 -26.59
C GLN A 181 -22.87 5.04 -27.25
N PRO A 182 -23.95 5.51 -27.90
CA PRO A 182 -24.81 4.61 -28.66
C PRO A 182 -23.95 3.90 -29.67
N THR A 183 -23.93 2.56 -29.64
CA THR A 183 -23.34 1.77 -30.71
C THR A 183 -24.09 2.14 -31.98
N ALA A 184 -23.42 2.87 -32.88
CA ALA A 184 -23.90 3.06 -34.23
C ALA A 184 -24.10 1.67 -34.85
N ARG A 185 -25.36 1.31 -35.10
CA ARG A 185 -25.76 0.10 -35.81
C ARG A 185 -25.37 0.17 -37.28
#